data_AF-A0A2S2NHU6-F1
#
_entry.id   AF-A0A2S2NHU6-F1
#
_cell.length_a   1.000
_cell.length_b   1.000
_cell.length_c   1.000
_cell.angle_alpha   90.00
_cell.angle_beta   90.00
_cell.angle_gamma   90.00
#
_symmetry.space_group_name_H-M   'P 1'
#
loop_
_entity.id
_entity.type
_entity.pdbx_description
1 polymer ?
#
loop_
_entity_poly.entity_id
_entity_poly.type
_entity_poly.pdbx_seq_one_letter_code
_entity_poly.pdbx_strand_id
1 'polypeptide(L)'
;MMSPGTLVYGELAIELEGEDLGQLRVRVLHIIDAYKLGNIDISNEHYLSRINYCKDFAKSMNKIESDKTRIRVKEPVYLENIPEIFEKIDLRWSKFHRKSVKMYMLDSEKYCCASGILFIKATLSPWVRALSRTYKTMYYGHPTKQAIYEEGNPIAAYAPFRDCRITNKIWFWMDEFGNPLKNPSLEQEDLEKLK
;
A
#
# COMPACT_ATOMS: atom_id res chain seq x y z
N MET A 1 -0.41 18.60 8.14
CA MET A 1 0.60 18.30 9.19
C MET A 1 -0.01 17.19 9.99
N MET A 2 0.63 16.03 10.02
CA MET A 2 0.12 14.86 10.74
C MET A 2 0.05 15.16 12.24
N SER A 3 -0.83 14.47 12.96
CA SER A 3 -0.88 14.58 14.42
C SER A 3 0.48 14.20 15.04
N PRO A 4 0.95 14.90 16.09
CA PRO A 4 2.17 14.52 16.81
C PRO A 4 2.13 13.07 17.30
N GLY A 5 3.29 12.41 17.32
CA GLY A 5 3.43 11.01 17.72
C GLY A 5 3.21 9.99 16.59
N THR A 6 2.69 10.41 15.43
CA THR A 6 2.46 9.52 14.29
C THR A 6 3.76 9.08 13.61
N LEU A 7 3.91 7.77 13.38
CA LEU A 7 4.95 7.14 12.57
C LEU A 7 4.32 6.16 11.57
N VAL A 8 4.35 6.54 10.30
CA VAL A 8 3.83 5.74 9.18
C VAL A 8 4.92 5.31 8.22
N TYR A 9 4.69 4.19 7.54
CA TYR A 9 5.42 3.78 6.35
C TYR A 9 4.55 4.07 5.13
N GLY A 10 5.07 4.84 4.18
CA GLY A 10 4.33 5.26 3.01
C GLY A 10 5.22 5.88 1.95
N GLU A 11 4.59 6.41 0.92
CA GLU A 11 5.22 7.15 -0.15
C GLU A 11 4.52 8.47 -0.41
N LEU A 12 5.29 9.50 -0.78
CA LEU A 12 4.71 10.70 -1.38
C LEU A 12 4.46 10.39 -2.86
N ALA A 13 3.22 10.60 -3.30
CA ALA A 13 2.78 10.27 -4.64
C ALA A 13 2.05 11.47 -5.25
N ILE A 14 1.91 11.40 -6.57
CA ILE A 14 1.03 12.27 -7.34
C ILE A 14 -0.12 11.41 -7.85
N GLU A 15 -1.33 11.80 -7.46
CA GLU A 15 -2.56 11.32 -8.09
C GLU A 15 -2.91 12.23 -9.26
N LEU A 16 -3.37 11.60 -10.34
CA LEU A 16 -3.93 12.25 -11.50
C LEU A 16 -5.44 12.11 -11.42
N GLU A 17 -6.16 13.24 -11.43
CA GLU A 17 -7.63 13.28 -11.45
C GLU A 17 -8.08 13.78 -12.83
N GLY A 18 -9.06 13.09 -13.44
CA GLY A 18 -9.58 13.40 -14.78
C GLY A 18 -8.75 12.85 -15.95
N GLU A 19 -9.17 13.17 -17.17
CA GLU A 19 -8.61 12.61 -18.41
C GLU A 19 -8.05 13.69 -19.36
N ASP A 20 -7.22 13.24 -20.32
CA ASP A 20 -6.63 14.05 -21.39
C ASP A 20 -6.03 15.40 -20.95
N LEU A 21 -6.55 16.50 -21.50
CA LEU A 21 -6.03 17.85 -21.31
C LEU A 21 -6.42 18.46 -19.96
N GLY A 22 -7.48 17.92 -19.33
CA GLY A 22 -8.04 18.36 -18.05
C GLY A 22 -7.42 17.71 -16.82
N GLN A 23 -6.43 16.84 -17.00
CA GLN A 23 -5.78 16.10 -15.92
C GLN A 23 -5.15 17.02 -14.85
N LEU A 24 -5.60 16.88 -13.60
CA LEU A 24 -5.08 17.59 -12.42
C LEU A 24 -4.05 16.74 -11.67
N ARG A 25 -2.98 17.37 -11.16
CA ARG A 25 -2.00 16.73 -10.25
C ARG A 25 -2.34 17.04 -8.81
N VAL A 26 -2.55 16.00 -8.01
CA VAL A 26 -2.81 16.13 -6.58
C VAL A 26 -1.69 15.46 -5.80
N ARG A 27 -1.04 16.20 -4.90
CA ARG A 27 -0.01 15.66 -4.01
C ARG A 27 -0.68 14.89 -2.87
N VAL A 28 -0.32 13.62 -2.73
CA VAL A 28 -0.92 12.71 -1.73
C VAL A 28 0.16 11.92 -1.01
N LEU A 29 0.00 11.76 0.30
CA LEU A 29 0.74 10.78 1.09
C LEU A 29 -0.02 9.46 1.03
N HIS A 30 0.55 8.47 0.36
CA HIS A 30 0.05 7.09 0.33
C HIS A 30 0.63 6.31 1.52
N ILE A 31 -0.18 6.08 2.54
CA ILE A 31 0.17 5.21 3.68
C ILE A 31 0.09 3.75 3.22
N ILE A 32 1.17 3.01 3.46
CA ILE A 32 1.31 1.57 3.19
C ILE A 32 1.14 0.75 4.47
N ASP A 33 1.66 1.24 5.60
CA ASP A 33 1.54 0.62 6.93
C ASP A 33 1.83 1.68 8.01
N ALA A 34 1.61 1.38 9.29
CA ALA A 34 1.97 2.28 10.37
C ALA A 34 2.45 1.56 11.63
N TYR A 35 3.42 2.17 12.30
CA TYR A 35 3.90 1.72 13.60
C TYR A 35 3.07 2.37 14.72
N LYS A 36 2.79 3.66 14.58
CA LYS A 36 2.10 4.47 15.59
C LYS A 36 1.23 5.52 14.92
N LEU A 37 0.01 5.72 15.41
CA LEU A 37 -0.90 6.77 14.93
C LEU A 37 -1.24 7.68 16.11
N GLY A 38 -0.75 8.91 16.08
CA GLY A 38 -0.71 9.77 17.26
C GLY A 38 0.11 9.11 18.38
N ASN A 39 -0.39 9.14 19.61
CA ASN A 39 0.28 8.46 20.72
C ASN A 39 -0.13 6.99 20.90
N ILE A 40 -0.85 6.40 19.95
CA ILE A 40 -1.35 5.02 20.00
C ILE A 40 -0.42 4.09 19.22
N ASP A 41 0.18 3.13 19.92
CA ASP A 41 0.97 2.05 19.33
C ASP A 41 0.05 0.97 18.74
N ILE A 42 0.22 0.67 17.46
CA ILE A 42 -0.51 -0.37 16.73
C ILE A 42 0.43 -1.41 16.11
N SER A 43 1.72 -1.35 16.45
CA SER A 43 2.79 -2.08 15.76
C SER A 43 2.70 -3.60 15.89
N ASN A 44 2.03 -4.11 16.92
CA ASN A 44 1.85 -5.54 17.17
C ASN A 44 0.51 -6.09 16.65
N GLU A 45 -0.35 -5.24 16.11
CA GLU A 45 -1.62 -5.65 15.52
C GLU A 45 -1.40 -6.40 14.20
N HIS A 46 -2.37 -7.23 13.78
CA HIS A 46 -2.33 -7.84 12.45
C HIS A 46 -2.23 -6.75 11.35
N TYR A 47 -1.53 -7.04 10.25
CA TYR A 47 -1.32 -6.07 9.16
C TYR A 47 -2.61 -5.41 8.69
N LEU A 48 -3.68 -6.19 8.44
CA LEU A 48 -4.96 -5.62 8.01
C LEU A 48 -5.64 -4.76 9.08
N SER A 49 -5.46 -5.08 10.36
CA SER A 49 -5.93 -4.22 11.45
C SER A 49 -5.21 -2.87 11.45
N ARG A 50 -3.88 -2.86 11.24
CA ARG A 50 -3.09 -1.63 11.07
C ARG A 50 -3.56 -0.80 9.88
N ILE A 51 -3.89 -1.45 8.76
CA ILE A 51 -4.47 -0.78 7.59
C ILE A 51 -5.82 -0.13 7.93
N ASN A 52 -6.69 -0.82 8.67
CA ASN A 52 -7.98 -0.26 9.08
C ASN A 52 -7.80 0.96 10.01
N TYR A 53 -6.89 0.89 10.99
CA TYR A 53 -6.54 2.06 11.80
C TYR A 53 -6.01 3.22 10.95
N CYS A 54 -5.19 2.93 9.93
CA CYS A 54 -4.72 3.94 8.99
C CYS A 54 -5.86 4.57 8.18
N LYS A 55 -6.88 3.79 7.80
CA LYS A 55 -8.05 4.29 7.05
C LYS A 55 -8.86 5.28 7.88
N ASP A 56 -9.12 4.94 9.14
CA ASP A 56 -9.82 5.83 10.08
C ASP A 56 -9.02 7.10 10.36
N PHE A 57 -7.69 6.96 10.50
CA PHE A 57 -6.79 8.08 10.63
C PHE A 57 -6.81 8.99 9.40
N ALA A 58 -6.67 8.45 8.19
CA ALA A 58 -6.71 9.22 6.94
C ALA A 58 -8.05 9.94 6.76
N LYS A 59 -9.17 9.27 7.05
CA LYS A 59 -10.51 9.87 7.04
C LYS A 59 -10.60 11.07 7.98
N SER A 60 -10.04 10.95 9.17
CA SER A 60 -10.04 12.03 10.17
C SER A 60 -9.14 13.19 9.76
N MET A 61 -7.95 12.90 9.22
CA MET A 61 -6.99 13.92 8.78
C MET A 61 -7.47 14.69 7.55
N ASN A 62 -8.15 14.03 6.61
CA ASN A 62 -8.66 14.68 5.40
C ASN A 62 -9.88 15.57 5.65
N LYS A 63 -10.60 15.41 6.78
CA LYS A 63 -11.71 16.31 7.17
C LYS A 63 -11.23 17.68 7.61
N ILE A 64 -10.00 17.77 8.10
CA ILE A 64 -9.39 19.03 8.52
C ILE A 64 -8.93 19.70 7.21
N GLU A 65 -9.88 20.35 6.52
CA GLU A 65 -9.66 21.14 5.30
C GLU A 65 -8.62 22.22 5.60
N SER A 66 -7.37 21.84 5.41
CA SER A 66 -6.23 22.73 5.32
C SER A 66 -5.56 22.40 4.00
N ASP A 67 -4.91 23.41 3.42
CA ASP A 67 -4.27 23.45 2.11
C ASP A 67 -3.05 22.50 1.98
N LYS A 68 -3.17 21.29 2.51
CA LYS A 68 -2.11 20.34 2.82
C LYS A 68 -2.31 19.05 2.01
N THR A 69 -1.19 18.36 1.78
CA THR A 69 -1.11 17.03 1.15
C THR A 69 -2.22 16.10 1.65
N ARG A 70 -3.05 15.60 0.72
CA ARG A 70 -4.11 14.62 1.04
C ARG A 70 -3.47 13.32 1.54
N ILE A 71 -4.20 12.53 2.32
CA ILE A 71 -3.74 11.22 2.79
C ILE A 71 -4.62 10.13 2.19
N ARG A 72 -4.01 9.11 1.59
CA ARG A 72 -4.68 7.89 1.13
C ARG A 72 -4.00 6.69 1.75
N VAL A 73 -4.76 5.64 2.08
CA VAL A 73 -4.19 4.35 2.49
C VAL A 73 -4.24 3.41 1.29
N LYS A 74 -3.14 2.74 0.98
CA LYS A 74 -3.13 1.70 -0.06
C LYS A 74 -3.84 0.47 0.45
N GLU A 75 -4.80 0.00 -0.32
CA GLU A 75 -5.52 -1.23 0.00
C GLU A 75 -4.69 -2.45 -0.41
N PRO A 76 -4.31 -3.32 0.53
CA PRO A 76 -3.65 -4.56 0.18
C PRO A 76 -4.66 -5.54 -0.41
N VAL A 77 -4.20 -6.31 -1.38
CA VAL A 77 -4.93 -7.45 -1.94
C VAL A 77 -4.23 -8.71 -1.48
N TYR A 78 -5.00 -9.73 -1.10
CA TYR A 78 -4.45 -11.03 -0.79
C TYR A 78 -3.76 -11.64 -2.01
N LEU A 79 -2.71 -12.44 -1.81
CA LEU A 79 -1.92 -12.96 -2.92
C LEU A 79 -2.73 -13.89 -3.83
N GLU A 80 -3.66 -14.66 -3.26
CA GLU A 80 -4.62 -15.48 -4.00
C GLU A 80 -5.51 -14.67 -4.97
N ASN A 81 -5.66 -13.37 -4.72
CA ASN A 81 -6.48 -12.44 -5.50
C ASN A 81 -5.64 -11.47 -6.34
N ILE A 82 -4.36 -11.78 -6.60
CA ILE A 82 -3.48 -10.90 -7.37
C ILE A 82 -4.03 -10.47 -8.75
N PRO A 83 -4.88 -11.23 -9.47
CA PRO A 83 -5.50 -10.74 -10.72
C PRO A 83 -6.23 -9.40 -10.56
N GLU A 84 -6.87 -9.14 -9.41
CA GLU A 84 -7.58 -7.88 -9.12
C GLU A 84 -6.68 -6.64 -9.20
N ILE A 85 -5.37 -6.80 -8.95
CA ILE A 85 -4.40 -5.71 -9.10
C ILE A 85 -4.20 -5.38 -10.59
N PHE A 86 -4.07 -6.41 -11.42
CA PHE A 86 -3.79 -6.23 -12.85
C PHE A 86 -5.00 -5.68 -13.61
N GLU A 87 -6.23 -6.02 -13.19
CA GLU A 87 -7.47 -5.44 -13.72
C GLU A 87 -7.55 -3.92 -13.51
N LYS A 88 -6.85 -3.40 -12.49
CA LYS A 88 -6.77 -1.96 -12.19
C LYS A 88 -5.57 -1.25 -12.83
N ILE A 89 -4.72 -1.97 -13.57
CA ILE A 89 -3.57 -1.40 -14.25
C ILE A 89 -3.87 -1.24 -15.73
N ASP A 90 -3.69 -0.03 -16.24
CA ASP A 90 -3.89 0.27 -17.65
C ASP A 90 -2.81 1.23 -18.19
N LEU A 91 -2.58 1.22 -19.50
CA LEU A 91 -1.73 2.18 -20.18
C LEU A 91 -2.55 3.43 -20.50
N ARG A 92 -2.25 4.53 -19.79
CA ARG A 92 -2.96 5.80 -19.98
C ARG A 92 -2.04 6.90 -20.44
N TRP A 93 -2.54 7.75 -21.33
CA TRP A 93 -1.83 8.95 -21.72
C TRP A 93 -1.63 9.86 -20.50
N SER A 94 -0.38 10.25 -20.25
CA SER A 94 -0.07 11.27 -19.25
C SER A 94 0.33 12.55 -19.97
N LYS A 95 -0.44 13.62 -19.74
CA LYS A 95 -0.10 14.97 -20.22
C LYS A 95 1.30 15.40 -19.74
N PHE A 96 1.65 15.01 -18.52
CA PHE A 96 2.89 15.38 -17.88
C PHE A 96 4.10 14.64 -18.46
N HIS A 97 4.00 13.32 -18.60
CA HIS A 97 5.09 12.53 -19.21
C HIS A 97 5.11 12.60 -20.75
N ARG A 98 4.07 13.19 -21.36
CA ARG A 98 3.87 13.29 -22.82
C ARG A 98 3.99 11.93 -23.52
N LYS A 99 3.52 10.88 -22.83
CA LYS A 99 3.52 9.49 -23.30
C LYS A 99 2.49 8.66 -22.54
N SER A 100 2.19 7.49 -23.06
CA SER A 100 1.44 6.47 -22.31
C SER A 100 2.30 5.89 -21.19
N VAL A 101 1.73 5.82 -19.99
CA VAL A 101 2.38 5.32 -18.78
C VAL A 101 1.45 4.32 -18.11
N LYS A 102 2.03 3.28 -17.48
CA LYS A 102 1.27 2.33 -16.67
C LYS A 102 0.71 3.05 -15.45
N MET A 103 -0.61 3.09 -15.36
CA MET A 103 -1.35 3.75 -14.28
C MET A 103 -2.17 2.72 -13.53
N TYR A 104 -2.17 2.82 -12.21
CA TYR A 104 -3.06 2.08 -11.33
C TYR A 104 -4.27 2.94 -10.99
N MET A 105 -5.47 2.40 -11.21
CA MET A 105 -6.74 3.04 -10.85
C MET A 105 -6.94 2.96 -9.34
N LEU A 106 -7.00 4.12 -8.69
CA LEU A 106 -7.21 4.25 -7.25
C LEU A 106 -8.71 4.24 -6.92
N ASP A 107 -9.44 5.19 -7.52
CA ASP A 107 -10.89 5.33 -7.45
C ASP A 107 -11.42 5.64 -8.86
N SER A 108 -12.74 5.81 -9.01
CA SER A 108 -13.33 6.35 -10.24
C SER A 108 -12.64 7.67 -10.62
N GLU A 109 -12.02 7.69 -11.81
CA GLU A 109 -11.29 8.83 -12.40
C GLU A 109 -10.00 9.27 -11.70
N LYS A 110 -9.47 8.50 -10.74
CA LYS A 110 -8.21 8.81 -10.06
C LYS A 110 -7.16 7.74 -10.30
N TYR A 111 -5.96 8.17 -10.67
CA TYR A 111 -4.87 7.29 -11.06
C TYR A 111 -3.56 7.66 -10.38
N CYS A 112 -2.69 6.68 -10.13
CA CYS A 112 -1.29 6.93 -9.83
C CYS A 112 -0.39 6.08 -10.72
N CYS A 113 0.87 6.48 -10.87
CA CYS A 113 1.84 5.67 -11.59
C CYS A 113 1.99 4.29 -10.93
N ALA A 114 1.84 3.23 -11.73
CA ALA A 114 2.14 1.87 -11.28
C ALA A 114 3.61 1.58 -11.59
N SER A 115 4.52 1.72 -10.62
CA SER A 115 5.95 1.40 -10.80
C SER A 115 6.32 -0.04 -10.45
N GLY A 116 5.49 -0.72 -9.67
CA GLY A 116 5.70 -2.10 -9.27
C GLY A 116 4.65 -2.59 -8.29
N ILE A 117 4.85 -3.80 -7.77
CA ILE A 117 4.02 -4.46 -6.76
C ILE A 117 4.84 -4.64 -5.49
N LEU A 118 4.30 -4.21 -4.35
CA LEU A 118 4.88 -4.42 -3.03
C LEU A 118 4.23 -5.63 -2.36
N PHE A 119 5.03 -6.65 -2.07
CA PHE A 119 4.63 -7.83 -1.32
C PHE A 119 4.92 -7.63 0.16
N ILE A 120 3.87 -7.72 0.98
CA ILE A 120 3.96 -7.68 2.45
C ILE A 120 3.76 -9.08 3.01
N LYS A 121 4.74 -9.56 3.78
CA LYS A 121 4.61 -10.80 4.53
C LYS A 121 3.93 -10.51 5.87
N ALA A 122 2.62 -10.73 5.93
CA ALA A 122 1.81 -10.48 7.13
C ALA A 122 1.83 -11.63 8.17
N THR A 123 2.50 -12.75 7.87
CA THR A 123 2.60 -13.92 8.75
C THR A 123 4.01 -14.07 9.32
N LEU A 124 4.12 -14.21 10.64
CA LEU A 124 5.38 -14.30 11.36
C LEU A 124 6.01 -15.69 11.24
N SER A 125 7.29 -15.78 10.89
CA SER A 125 7.99 -17.08 10.90
C SER A 125 8.07 -17.67 12.32
N PRO A 126 7.91 -18.99 12.50
CA PRO A 126 7.83 -20.03 11.47
C PRO A 126 6.39 -20.39 11.06
N TRP A 127 5.40 -19.55 11.39
CA TRP A 127 4.04 -19.75 10.91
C TRP A 127 3.93 -19.54 9.40
N VAL A 128 2.98 -20.23 8.79
CA VAL A 128 2.63 -20.11 7.37
C VAL A 128 1.12 -20.03 7.22
N ARG A 129 0.63 -19.16 6.35
CA ARG A 129 -0.79 -19.12 5.94
C ARG A 129 -0.96 -19.94 4.65
N ALA A 130 -1.86 -20.91 4.65
CA ALA A 130 -2.06 -21.84 3.54
C ALA A 130 -3.53 -22.19 3.33
N LEU A 131 -3.89 -22.58 2.10
CA LEU A 131 -5.24 -23.06 1.77
C LEU A 131 -5.37 -24.55 2.11
N SER A 132 -6.33 -24.88 2.96
CA SER A 132 -6.68 -26.27 3.27
C SER A 132 -7.26 -26.95 2.03
N ARG A 133 -6.67 -28.09 1.63
CA ARG A 133 -7.18 -28.87 0.49
C ARG A 133 -8.53 -29.52 0.80
N THR A 134 -8.73 -29.93 2.04
CA THR A 134 -9.92 -30.65 2.54
C THR A 134 -11.08 -29.69 2.77
N TYR A 135 -10.84 -28.61 3.51
CA TYR A 135 -11.90 -27.70 3.95
C TYR A 135 -12.05 -26.46 3.05
N LYS A 136 -11.17 -26.29 2.05
CA LYS A 136 -11.14 -25.14 1.13
C LYS A 136 -11.16 -23.79 1.85
N THR A 137 -10.57 -23.74 3.04
CA THR A 137 -10.46 -22.54 3.87
C THR A 137 -9.00 -22.29 4.26
N MET A 138 -8.68 -21.04 4.58
CA MET A 138 -7.34 -20.63 4.95
C MET A 138 -7.04 -21.00 6.41
N TYR A 139 -5.81 -21.42 6.66
CA TYR A 139 -5.33 -21.75 8.00
C TYR A 139 -3.87 -21.33 8.19
N TYR A 140 -3.47 -21.25 9.45
CA TYR A 140 -2.11 -20.98 9.90
C TYR A 140 -1.48 -22.26 10.42
N GLY A 141 -0.44 -22.72 9.74
CA GLY A 141 0.37 -23.88 10.13
C GLY A 141 1.63 -23.47 10.87
N HIS A 142 2.11 -24.35 11.75
CA HIS A 142 3.37 -24.20 12.48
C HIS A 142 4.08 -25.56 12.55
N PRO A 143 5.43 -25.63 12.52
CA PRO A 143 6.14 -26.91 12.52
C PRO A 143 5.87 -27.80 13.75
N THR A 144 5.59 -27.18 14.91
CA THR A 144 5.43 -27.89 16.19
C THR A 144 4.09 -27.63 16.89
N LYS A 145 3.18 -26.87 16.29
CA LYS A 145 1.88 -26.54 16.90
C LYS A 145 0.75 -26.99 15.98
N GLN A 146 -0.42 -27.21 16.56
CA GLN A 146 -1.62 -27.50 15.78
C GLN A 146 -1.96 -26.32 14.87
N ALA A 147 -2.51 -26.65 13.69
CA ALA A 147 -3.00 -25.66 12.75
C ALA A 147 -4.17 -24.87 13.35
N ILE A 148 -4.23 -23.57 13.08
CA ILE A 148 -5.29 -22.68 13.53
C ILE A 148 -5.98 -22.08 12.31
N TYR A 149 -7.28 -22.24 12.17
CA TYR A 149 -8.06 -21.62 11.09
C TYR A 149 -8.25 -20.12 11.34
N GLU A 150 -8.54 -19.33 10.30
CA GLU A 150 -8.62 -17.86 10.42
C GLU A 150 -9.58 -17.37 11.52
N GLU A 151 -10.70 -18.08 11.72
CA GLU A 151 -11.68 -17.81 12.77
C GLU A 151 -11.09 -17.90 14.19
N GLY A 152 -10.01 -18.66 14.38
CA GLY A 152 -9.34 -18.87 15.65
C GLY A 152 -8.43 -17.72 16.11
N ASN A 153 -8.35 -16.61 15.35
CA ASN A 153 -7.55 -15.41 15.66
C ASN A 153 -6.11 -15.75 16.11
N PRO A 154 -5.25 -16.26 15.22
CA PRO A 154 -3.93 -16.76 15.59
C PRO A 154 -2.94 -15.63 15.83
N ILE A 155 -3.09 -14.91 16.94
CA ILE A 155 -2.26 -13.75 17.34
C ILE A 155 -0.76 -14.08 17.25
N ALA A 156 -0.37 -15.30 17.65
CA ALA A 156 1.02 -15.76 17.60
C ALA A 156 1.60 -15.87 16.18
N ALA A 157 0.77 -15.85 15.14
CA ALA A 157 1.16 -15.89 13.73
C ALA A 157 1.20 -14.50 13.07
N TYR A 158 0.80 -13.44 13.76
CA TYR A 158 0.79 -12.09 13.21
C TYR A 158 2.20 -11.51 13.12
N ALA A 159 2.60 -11.05 11.93
CA ALA A 159 3.84 -10.32 11.77
C ALA A 159 3.64 -8.87 12.28
N PRO A 160 4.42 -8.42 13.27
CA PRO A 160 4.39 -7.02 13.69
C PRO A 160 4.94 -6.12 12.57
N PHE A 161 4.71 -4.81 12.69
CA PHE A 161 5.13 -3.80 11.73
C PHE A 161 6.59 -3.96 11.29
N ARG A 162 7.49 -4.19 12.25
CA ARG A 162 8.92 -4.33 12.00
C ARG A 162 9.22 -5.50 11.06
N ASP A 163 8.62 -6.66 11.32
CA ASP A 163 8.81 -7.86 10.52
C ASP A 163 8.22 -7.70 9.11
N CYS A 164 7.01 -7.14 9.00
CA CYS A 164 6.43 -6.78 7.71
C CYS A 164 7.38 -5.87 6.91
N ARG A 165 7.96 -4.86 7.56
CA ARG A 165 8.81 -3.87 6.91
C ARG A 165 10.16 -4.41 6.47
N ILE A 166 10.79 -5.27 7.27
CA ILE A 166 12.12 -5.84 6.96
C ILE A 166 12.02 -6.94 5.90
N THR A 167 10.91 -7.69 5.89
CA THR A 167 10.75 -8.85 5.01
C THR A 167 10.01 -8.55 3.71
N ASN A 168 9.48 -7.34 3.53
CA ASN A 168 8.79 -6.95 2.31
C ASN A 168 9.69 -7.07 1.07
N LYS A 169 9.05 -7.25 -0.08
CA LYS A 169 9.71 -7.35 -1.39
C LYS A 169 8.99 -6.47 -2.38
N ILE A 170 9.74 -5.82 -3.27
CA ILE A 170 9.17 -5.03 -4.36
C ILE A 170 9.53 -5.72 -5.67
N TRP A 171 8.53 -5.94 -6.51
CA TRP A 171 8.70 -6.34 -7.90
C TRP A 171 8.41 -5.13 -8.79
N PHE A 172 9.45 -4.62 -9.44
CA PHE A 172 9.33 -3.48 -10.35
C PHE A 172 8.93 -3.95 -11.75
N TRP A 173 8.21 -3.09 -12.48
CA TRP A 173 8.15 -3.24 -13.92
C TRP A 173 9.51 -2.94 -14.53
N MET A 174 9.85 -3.62 -15.60
CA MET A 174 11.12 -3.42 -16.30
C MET A 174 10.88 -2.65 -17.61
N ASP A 175 11.84 -1.82 -18.00
CA ASP A 175 11.95 -1.29 -19.36
C ASP A 175 12.48 -2.35 -20.33
N GLU A 176 12.57 -1.98 -21.61
CA GLU A 176 13.08 -2.84 -22.69
C GLU A 176 14.54 -3.28 -22.51
N PHE A 177 15.29 -2.60 -21.64
CA PHE A 177 16.68 -2.89 -21.30
C PHE A 177 16.82 -3.67 -19.99
N GLY A 178 15.71 -4.05 -19.35
CA GLY A 178 15.72 -4.77 -18.09
C GLY A 178 16.08 -3.91 -16.88
N ASN A 179 15.87 -2.59 -16.93
CA ASN A 179 15.98 -1.71 -15.78
C ASN A 179 14.60 -1.45 -15.15
N PRO A 180 14.50 -1.31 -13.81
CA PRO A 180 13.26 -0.90 -13.16
C PRO A 180 12.73 0.41 -13.73
N LEU A 181 11.44 0.46 -14.08
CA LEU A 181 10.76 1.69 -14.46
C LEU A 181 10.87 2.67 -13.28
N LYS A 182 11.58 3.78 -13.50
CA LYS A 182 11.70 4.85 -12.51
C LYS A 182 10.30 5.38 -12.20
N ASN A 183 10.05 5.62 -10.92
CA ASN A 183 8.81 6.26 -10.49
C ASN A 183 8.79 7.69 -11.04
N PRO A 184 7.89 8.04 -11.97
CA PRO A 184 7.86 9.37 -12.54
C PRO A 184 7.25 10.42 -11.59
N SER A 185 6.69 9.99 -10.46
CA SER A 185 5.77 10.82 -9.66
C SER A 185 6.43 11.89 -8.80
N LEU A 186 7.76 11.88 -8.63
CA LEU A 186 8.49 12.93 -7.93
C LEU A 186 9.73 13.31 -8.73
N GLU A 187 9.60 14.32 -9.59
CA GLU A 187 10.76 14.96 -10.19
C GLU A 187 11.50 15.79 -9.13
N GLN A 188 12.78 16.07 -9.38
CA GLN A 188 13.67 16.75 -8.43
C GLN A 188 13.13 18.14 -8.03
N GLU A 189 12.44 18.83 -8.94
CA GLU A 189 11.73 20.09 -8.67
C GLU A 189 10.56 19.95 -7.68
N ASP A 190 9.87 18.80 -7.67
CA ASP A 190 8.78 18.56 -6.72
C ASP A 190 9.31 18.35 -5.30
N LEU A 191 10.51 17.76 -5.18
CA LEU A 191 11.22 17.57 -3.92
C LEU A 191 11.85 18.86 -3.40
N GLU A 192 12.34 19.74 -4.28
CA GLU A 192 12.89 21.04 -3.90
C GLU A 192 11.81 21.99 -3.33
N LYS A 193 10.57 21.87 -3.80
CA LYS A 193 9.39 22.57 -3.26
C LYS A 193 8.89 22.01 -1.91
N LEU A 194 9.56 21.01 -1.34
CA LEU A 194 9.26 20.45 0.00
C LEU A 194 10.19 21.00 1.10
N LYS A 195 11.21 21.78 0.74
CA LYS A 195 12.09 22.51 1.67
C LYS A 195 11.56 23.92 1.90
#